data_AF-A0A1V4DQY8-F1
#
_entry.id   AF-A0A1V4DQY8-F1
#
_cell.length_a   1.000
_cell.length_b   1.000
_cell.length_c   1.000
_cell.angle_alpha   90.00
_cell.angle_beta   90.00
_cell.angle_gamma   90.00
#
_symmetry.space_group_name_H-M   'P 1'
#
loop_
_entity.id
_entity.type
_entity.pdbx_description
1 polymer ?
#
loop_
_entity_poly.entity_id
_entity_poly.type
_entity_poly.pdbx_seq_one_letter_code
_entity_poly.pdbx_strand_id
1 'polypeptide(L)'
;MPAVSGFFARAADWLEFGRPADDGPMCVHHGPACAMGAEPLDEIYVMVIRAKQRAGQDVPPLDEHRPMTLAERAQYWREFEEALAEAKAKNAQAEAEIWAGGL
;
A
#
# COMPACT_ATOMS: atom_id res chain seq x y z
N MET A 1 -18.10 7.40 -28.85
CA MET A 1 -19.16 6.71 -28.08
C MET A 1 -19.00 7.13 -26.63
N PRO A 2 -20.00 7.73 -25.97
CA PRO A 2 -19.84 8.09 -24.56
C PRO A 2 -19.92 6.80 -23.74
N ALA A 3 -18.80 6.40 -23.13
CA ALA A 3 -18.80 5.29 -22.20
C ALA A 3 -19.69 5.66 -21.01
N VAL A 4 -20.72 4.86 -20.79
CA VAL A 4 -21.68 4.98 -19.71
C VAL A 4 -20.89 4.81 -18.41
N SER A 5 -20.65 5.91 -17.71
CA SER A 5 -20.00 5.94 -16.40
C SER A 5 -20.97 5.42 -15.32
N GLY A 6 -21.31 4.14 -15.43
CA GLY A 6 -22.14 3.43 -14.47
C GLY A 6 -21.35 3.04 -13.23
N PHE A 7 -21.98 3.14 -12.06
CA PHE A 7 -21.49 2.67 -10.76
C PHE A 7 -20.83 1.27 -10.81
N PHE A 8 -21.33 0.38 -11.68
CA PHE A 8 -20.81 -0.97 -11.86
C PHE A 8 -19.43 -1.04 -12.53
N ALA A 9 -19.10 -0.11 -13.43
CA ALA A 9 -17.76 -0.04 -14.02
C ALA A 9 -16.71 0.36 -12.97
N ARG A 10 -17.07 1.28 -12.07
CA ARG A 10 -16.22 1.68 -10.93
C ARG A 10 -15.99 0.56 -9.93
N ALA A 11 -17.00 -0.27 -9.64
CA ALA A 11 -16.85 -1.39 -8.72
C ALA A 11 -15.95 -2.50 -9.27
N ALA A 12 -16.00 -2.74 -10.58
CA ALA A 12 -15.09 -3.66 -11.26
C ALA A 12 -13.64 -3.13 -11.21
N ASP A 13 -13.44 -1.85 -11.52
CA ASP A 13 -12.12 -1.20 -11.40
C ASP A 13 -11.57 -1.26 -9.96
N TRP A 14 -12.43 -1.16 -8.94
CA TRP A 14 -11.99 -1.27 -7.54
C TRP A 14 -11.59 -2.68 -7.14
N LEU A 15 -12.26 -3.70 -7.69
CA LEU A 15 -11.88 -5.10 -7.49
C LEU A 15 -10.56 -5.42 -8.18
N GLU A 16 -10.30 -4.82 -9.33
CA GLU A 16 -9.13 -5.10 -10.16
C GLU A 16 -7.90 -4.27 -9.78
N PHE A 17 -8.09 -3.01 -9.39
CA PHE A 17 -7.00 -2.05 -9.16
C PHE A 17 -7.00 -1.41 -7.75
N GLY A 18 -7.97 -1.78 -6.90
CA GLY A 18 -8.19 -1.17 -5.60
C GLY A 18 -9.02 0.12 -5.67
N ARG A 19 -9.73 0.44 -4.59
CA ARG A 19 -10.43 1.73 -4.47
C ARG A 19 -9.40 2.85 -4.38
N PRO A 20 -9.56 3.99 -5.09
CA PRO A 20 -8.75 5.17 -4.86
C PRO A 20 -8.78 5.51 -3.38
N ALA A 21 -7.61 5.75 -2.78
CA ALA A 21 -7.53 6.10 -1.37
C ALA A 21 -8.31 7.40 -1.15
N ASP A 22 -9.48 7.29 -0.53
CA ASP A 22 -10.07 8.42 0.15
C ASP A 22 -9.04 8.90 1.20
N ASP A 23 -9.13 10.15 1.62
CA ASP A 23 -8.33 10.83 2.65
C ASP A 23 -8.32 10.15 4.04
N GLY A 24 -8.87 8.94 4.15
CA GLY A 24 -8.94 8.09 5.34
C GLY A 24 -7.58 7.65 5.91
N PRO A 25 -7.60 6.98 7.09
CA PRO A 25 -6.40 6.52 7.78
C PRO A 25 -5.62 5.48 6.96
N MET A 26 -4.32 5.72 6.76
CA MET A 26 -3.38 4.80 6.10
C MET A 26 -2.62 3.97 7.14
N CYS A 27 -2.38 2.70 6.86
CA CYS A 27 -1.60 1.83 7.74
C CYS A 27 -0.10 1.96 7.44
N VAL A 28 0.77 1.98 8.45
CA VAL A 28 2.23 2.07 8.27
C VAL A 28 2.77 0.97 7.36
N HIS A 29 2.29 -0.26 7.49
CA HIS A 29 2.80 -1.39 6.71
C HIS A 29 2.13 -1.56 5.34
N HIS A 30 0.81 -1.38 5.27
CA HIS A 30 0.02 -1.67 4.07
C HIS A 30 -0.39 -0.42 3.28
N GLY A 31 -0.03 0.78 3.75
CA GLY A 31 -0.36 2.04 3.13
C GLY A 31 -1.87 2.20 2.88
N PRO A 32 -2.29 2.57 1.66
CA PRO A 32 -3.69 2.75 1.30
C PRO A 32 -4.44 1.42 1.06
N ALA A 33 -3.74 0.29 0.94
CA ALA A 33 -4.38 -1.00 0.71
C ALA A 33 -5.07 -1.55 1.98
N CYS A 34 -4.79 -0.98 3.15
CA CYS A 34 -5.48 -1.34 4.39
C CYS A 34 -6.88 -0.72 4.43
N ALA A 35 -7.91 -1.52 4.17
CA ALA A 35 -9.30 -1.06 4.12
C ALA A 35 -9.86 -0.56 5.47
N MET A 36 -9.22 -0.88 6.59
CA MET A 36 -9.76 -0.60 7.93
C MET A 36 -9.13 0.63 8.59
N GLY A 37 -7.94 1.06 8.17
CA GLY A 37 -7.03 1.72 9.09
C GLY A 37 -6.67 0.76 10.24
N ALA A 38 -5.45 0.81 10.75
CA ALA A 38 -5.08 -0.18 11.74
C ALA A 38 -5.70 0.13 13.11
N GLU A 39 -6.48 -0.79 13.63
CA GLU A 39 -6.96 -0.77 15.02
C GLU A 39 -5.85 -1.20 15.98
N PRO A 40 -5.81 -0.67 17.21
CA PRO A 40 -4.89 -1.16 18.23
C PRO A 40 -5.13 -2.65 18.49
N LEU A 41 -4.04 -3.42 18.60
CA LEU A 41 -4.14 -4.82 19.04
C LEU A 41 -4.70 -4.90 20.47
N ASP A 42 -5.57 -5.89 20.74
CA ASP A 42 -6.04 -6.14 22.10
C ASP A 42 -4.87 -6.44 23.03
N GLU A 43 -5.04 -6.05 24.30
CA GLU A 43 -4.01 -6.17 25.33
C GLU A 43 -3.47 -7.61 25.46
N ILE A 44 -4.32 -8.62 25.30
CA ILE A 44 -3.91 -10.03 25.37
C ILE A 44 -2.93 -10.41 24.25
N TYR A 45 -3.15 -9.92 23.02
CA TYR A 45 -2.23 -10.17 21.91
C TYR A 45 -0.89 -9.48 22.16
N VAL A 46 -0.92 -8.25 22.67
CA VAL A 46 0.29 -7.51 23.05
C VAL A 46 1.09 -8.28 24.10
N MET A 47 0.43 -8.80 25.13
CA MET A 47 1.08 -9.59 26.18
C MET A 47 1.73 -10.85 25.63
N VAL A 48 1.04 -11.60 24.76
CA VAL A 48 1.55 -12.84 24.15
C VAL A 48 2.76 -12.55 23.27
N ILE A 49 2.71 -11.56 22.39
CA ILE A 49 3.83 -11.20 21.51
C ILE A 49 5.04 -10.78 22.34
N ARG A 50 4.87 -9.95 23.38
CA ARG A 50 5.98 -9.58 24.30
C ARG A 50 6.58 -10.79 25.01
N ALA A 51 5.76 -11.77 25.41
CA ALA A 51 6.26 -12.99 26.02
C ALA A 51 7.12 -13.81 25.03
N LYS A 52 6.69 -13.92 23.77
CA LYS A 52 7.45 -14.59 22.71
C LYS A 52 8.77 -13.88 22.39
N GLN A 53 8.76 -12.55 22.28
CA GLN A 53 9.97 -11.74 22.09
C GLN A 53 10.97 -11.96 23.24
N ARG A 54 10.50 -11.95 24.50
CA ARG A 54 11.35 -12.25 25.67
C ARG A 54 11.93 -13.66 25.66
N ALA A 55 11.23 -14.62 25.06
CA ALA A 55 11.69 -15.98 24.85
C ALA A 55 12.66 -16.12 23.65
N GLY A 56 13.00 -15.02 22.97
CA GLY A 56 13.88 -15.02 21.80
C GLY A 56 13.23 -15.60 20.54
N GLN A 57 11.90 -15.71 20.49
CA GLN A 57 11.19 -16.16 19.29
C GLN A 57 11.07 -15.01 18.29
N ASP A 58 11.23 -15.35 17.02
CA ASP A 58 10.97 -14.43 15.92
C ASP A 58 9.45 -14.21 15.78
N VAL A 59 9.00 -13.00 16.06
CA VAL A 59 7.59 -12.59 15.99
C VAL A 59 7.48 -11.18 15.45
N PRO A 60 6.39 -10.86 14.72
CA PRO A 60 6.20 -9.52 14.17
C PRO A 60 6.20 -8.43 15.26
N PRO A 61 6.71 -7.23 14.94
CA PRO A 61 6.54 -6.04 15.75
C PRO A 61 5.07 -5.75 16.07
N LEU A 62 4.84 -5.22 17.27
CA LEU A 62 3.50 -4.94 17.80
C LEU A 62 2.76 -3.80 17.08
N ASP A 63 3.50 -2.99 16.34
CA ASP A 63 3.07 -1.70 15.79
C ASP A 63 3.07 -1.65 14.26
N GLU A 64 3.24 -2.78 13.58
CA GLU A 64 3.24 -2.82 12.10
C GLU A 64 1.90 -2.36 11.52
N HIS A 65 0.82 -2.66 12.24
CA HIS A 65 -0.50 -2.18 11.94
C HIS A 65 -0.85 -1.05 12.91
N ARG A 66 -0.50 0.18 12.53
CA ARG A 66 -1.04 1.39 13.14
C ARG A 66 -1.34 2.46 12.08
N PRO A 67 -2.18 3.46 12.39
CA PRO A 67 -2.33 4.60 11.52
C PRO A 67 -0.99 5.32 11.36
N MET A 68 -0.65 5.66 10.12
CA MET A 68 0.44 6.57 9.80
C MET A 68 0.16 7.94 10.41
N THR A 69 1.19 8.56 10.97
CA THR A 69 1.20 9.99 11.27
C THR A 69 1.15 10.80 9.97
N LEU A 70 0.86 12.10 10.07
CA LEU A 70 0.89 13.00 8.90
C LEU A 70 2.27 13.07 8.25
N ALA A 71 3.35 13.02 9.06
CA ALA A 71 4.71 13.04 8.57
C ALA A 71 5.06 11.76 7.79
N GLU A 72 4.69 10.59 8.33
CA GLU A 72 4.87 9.29 7.67
C GLU A 72 4.06 9.19 6.38
N ARG A 73 2.83 9.73 6.38
CA ARG A 73 2.01 9.79 5.17
C ARG A 73 2.65 10.65 4.08
N ALA A 74 3.16 11.82 4.46
CA ALA A 74 3.86 12.69 3.52
C ALA A 74 5.14 12.04 2.98
N GLN A 75 5.87 11.30 3.82
CA GLN A 75 7.03 10.53 3.40
C GLN A 75 6.65 9.41 2.43
N TYR A 76 5.62 8.61 2.77
CA TYR A 76 5.11 7.55 1.91
C TYR A 76 4.80 8.04 0.50
N TRP A 77 4.10 9.18 0.39
CA TRP A 77 3.75 9.72 -0.93
C TRP A 77 4.97 10.18 -1.73
N ARG A 78 5.97 10.79 -1.09
CA ARG A 78 7.23 11.14 -1.78
C ARG A 78 7.94 9.90 -2.30
N GLU A 79 8.08 8.87 -1.46
CA GLU A 79 8.73 7.61 -1.84
C GLU A 79 7.96 6.90 -2.96
N PHE A 80 6.63 6.90 -2.88
CA PHE A 80 5.77 6.33 -3.92
C PHE A 80 5.91 7.08 -5.26
N GLU A 81 5.92 8.42 -5.24
CA GLU A 81 6.09 9.23 -6.45
C GLU A 81 7.46 9.01 -7.10
N GLU A 82 8.51 8.91 -6.29
CA GLU A 82 9.87 8.61 -6.76
C GLU A 82 9.93 7.22 -7.41
N ALA A 83 9.41 6.20 -6.74
CA ALA A 83 9.38 4.83 -7.27
C ALA A 83 8.53 4.73 -8.55
N LEU A 84 7.40 5.45 -8.62
CA LEU A 84 6.55 5.50 -9.80
C LEU A 84 7.26 6.18 -10.98
N ALA A 85 8.00 7.26 -10.73
CA ALA A 85 8.79 7.93 -11.76
C ALA A 85 9.90 7.03 -12.29
N GLU A 86 10.62 6.34 -11.41
CA GLU A 86 11.64 5.36 -11.79
C GLU A 86 11.04 4.21 -12.62
N ALA A 87 9.92 3.63 -12.19
CA ALA A 87 9.23 2.56 -12.90
C ALA A 87 8.77 3.01 -14.30
N LYS A 88 8.22 4.23 -14.43
CA LYS A 88 7.85 4.80 -15.73
C LYS A 88 9.05 4.98 -16.65
N ALA A 89 10.18 5.44 -16.11
CA ALA A 89 11.40 5.59 -16.90
C ALA A 89 11.92 4.23 -17.40
N LYS A 90 11.94 3.21 -16.55
CA LYS A 90 12.30 1.83 -16.93
C LYS A 90 11.36 1.27 -17.98
N ASN A 91 10.05 1.47 -17.82
CA ASN A 91 9.06 1.03 -18.81
C ASN A 91 9.25 1.74 -20.15
N ALA A 92 9.47 3.06 -20.15
CA ALA A 92 9.73 3.80 -21.38
C ALA A 92 10.99 3.32 -22.11
N GLN A 93 12.05 2.97 -21.35
CA GLN A 93 13.25 2.36 -21.91
C GLN A 93 12.94 0.98 -22.52
N ALA A 94 12.27 0.10 -21.76
CA ALA A 94 11.91 -1.24 -22.22
C ALA A 94 11.01 -1.20 -23.46
N GLU A 95 10.05 -0.28 -23.50
CA GLU A 95 9.21 -0.04 -24.68
C GLU A 95 10.06 0.39 -25.88
N ALA A 96 10.99 1.34 -25.70
CA ALA A 96 11.89 1.78 -26.77
C ALA A 96 12.77 0.64 -27.30
N GLU A 97 13.28 -0.24 -26.42
CA GLU A 97 14.06 -1.42 -26.81
C GLU A 97 13.23 -2.42 -27.63
N ILE A 98 11.98 -2.67 -27.23
CA ILE A 98 11.04 -3.51 -27.98
C ILE A 98 10.77 -2.91 -29.36
N TRP A 99 10.47 -1.61 -29.44
CA TRP A 99 10.17 -0.93 -30.71
C TRP A 99 11.40 -0.79 -31.63
N ALA A 100 12.60 -0.75 -31.07
CA ALA A 100 13.86 -0.75 -31.83
C ALA A 100 14.24 -2.13 -32.40
N GLY A 101 13.44 -3.18 -32.15
CA GLY A 101 13.68 -4.53 -32.64
C GLY A 101 14.63 -5.35 -31.77
N GLY A 102 14.71 -5.04 -30.46
CA GLY A 102 15.63 -5.67 -29.50
C GLY A 102 15.22 -7.05 -28.96
N LEU A 103 14.26 -7.75 -29.58
CA LEU A 103 13.86 -9.13 -29.23
C LEU A 103 13.67 -9.98 -30.48
#